data_AF-A0A820QHP5-F1
#
_entry.id   AF-A0A820QHP5-F1
#
_cell.length_a   1.000
_cell.length_b   1.000
_cell.length_c   1.000
_cell.angle_alpha   90.00
_cell.angle_beta   90.00
_cell.angle_gamma   90.00
#
_symmetry.space_group_name_H-M   'P 1'
#
loop_
_entity.id
_entity.type
_entity.pdbx_description
1 polymer ?
#
loop_
_entity_poly.entity_id
_entity_poly.type
_entity_poly.pdbx_seq_one_letter_code
_entity_poly.pdbx_strand_id
1 'polypeptide(L)' 'MNNVQLNRFCCEILPQIHHNIVALTLEIFSIERILLACKYPNLTVIVLTNFFPDILLKYLT' A
#
# COMPACT_ATOMS: atom_id res chain seq x y z
N MET A 1 -4.57 15.30 -6.12
CA MET A 1 -5.76 14.60 -5.60
C MET A 1 -6.11 15.24 -4.27
N ASN A 2 -7.33 15.75 -4.10
CA ASN A 2 -7.72 16.38 -2.83
C ASN A 2 -7.90 15.30 -1.74
N ASN A 3 -7.59 15.65 -0.49
CA ASN A 3 -7.67 14.74 0.68
C ASN A 3 -9.02 14.02 0.80
N VAL A 4 -10.11 14.66 0.36
CA VAL A 4 -11.48 14.10 0.35
C VAL A 4 -11.61 12.91 -0.60
N GLN A 5 -11.08 13.00 -1.82
CA GLN A 5 -11.15 11.93 -2.81
C GLN A 5 -10.27 10.73 -2.39
N LEU A 6 -9.12 11.02 -1.80
CA LEU A 6 -8.23 10.00 -1.25
C LEU A 6 -8.89 9.25 -0.08
N ASN A 7 -9.52 9.97 0.86
CA ASN A 7 -10.24 9.37 1.98
C ASN A 7 -11.39 8.47 1.52
N ARG A 8 -12.20 8.95 0.57
CA ARG A 8 -13.30 8.16 0.02
C ARG A 8 -12.78 6.86 -0.61
N PHE A 9 -11.71 6.95 -1.39
CA PHE A 9 -11.11 5.78 -2.00
C PHE A 9 -10.59 4.79 -0.96
N CYS A 10 -9.80 5.25 0.02
CA CYS A 10 -9.18 4.40 1.03
C CYS A 10 -10.18 3.77 2.02
N CYS A 11 -11.20 4.52 2.43
CA CYS A 11 -12.12 4.09 3.49
C CYS A 11 -13.38 3.41 2.95
N GLU A 12 -13.86 3.77 1.75
CA GLU A 12 -15.13 3.23 1.22
C GLU A 12 -14.89 2.22 0.10
N ILE A 13 -14.03 2.52 -0.86
CA ILE A 13 -13.88 1.71 -2.09
C ILE A 13 -12.91 0.56 -1.86
N LEU A 14 -11.72 0.86 -1.32
CA LEU A 14 -10.64 -0.10 -1.13
C LEU A 14 -11.07 -1.35 -0.33
N PRO A 15 -11.83 -1.24 0.79
CA PRO A 15 -12.30 -2.42 1.53
C PRO A 15 -13.34 -3.24 0.77
N GLN A 16 -14.03 -2.68 -0.23
CA GLN A 16 -15.00 -3.43 -1.03
C GLN A 16 -14.33 -4.22 -2.14
N ILE A 17 -13.19 -3.74 -2.65
CA ILE A 17 -12.48 -4.38 -3.77
C ILE A 17 -11.21 -5.12 -3.36
N HIS A 18 -10.84 -5.11 -2.08
CA HIS A 18 -9.56 -5.66 -1.61
C HIS A 18 -9.34 -7.15 -1.98
N HIS A 19 -10.41 -7.93 -2.10
CA HIS A 19 -10.35 -9.32 -2.55
C HIS A 19 -10.08 -9.47 -4.06
N ASN A 20 -10.29 -8.42 -4.87
CA ASN A 20 -10.02 -8.45 -6.31
C ASN A 20 -8.68 -7.83 -6.67
N ILE A 21 -7.97 -7.26 -5.69
CA ILE A 21 -6.68 -6.60 -5.92
C ILE A 21 -5.59 -7.68 -5.94
N VAL A 22 -5.03 -7.89 -7.13
CA VAL A 22 -3.94 -8.85 -7.39
C VAL A 22 -2.56 -8.20 -7.47
N ALA A 23 -2.51 -6.89 -7.74
CA ALA A 23 -1.27 -6.14 -7.88
C ALA A 23 -1.38 -4.75 -7.22
N LEU A 24 -0.34 -4.35 -6.50
CA LEU A 24 -0.20 -3.01 -5.91
C LEU A 24 1.16 -2.41 -6.24
N THR A 25 1.18 -1.12 -6.55
CA THR A 25 2.41 -0.32 -6.65
C THR A 25 2.40 0.73 -5.55
N LEU A 26 3.41 0.70 -4.69
CA LEU A 26 3.49 1.52 -3.47
C LEU A 26 4.82 2.25 -3.38
N GLU A 27 4.81 3.48 -2.89
CA GLU A 27 6.02 4.20 -2.53
C GLU A 27 6.47 3.83 -1.11
N ILE A 28 7.78 3.57 -0.94
CA ILE A 28 8.30 2.95 0.29
C ILE A 28 8.13 3.78 1.57
N PHE A 29 8.06 5.10 1.43
CA PHE A 29 7.82 6.02 2.56
C PHE A 29 6.44 5.83 3.20
N SER A 30 5.57 5.04 2.57
CA SER A 30 4.26 4.68 3.08
C SER A 30 4.25 3.27 3.67
N ILE A 31 5.07 3.01 4.70
CA ILE A 31 5.10 1.72 5.42
C ILE A 31 3.70 1.29 5.88
N GLU A 32 2.86 2.23 6.31
CA GLU A 32 1.45 1.96 6.65
C GLU A 32 0.65 1.41 5.46
N ARG A 33 0.95 1.86 4.23
CA ARG A 33 0.33 1.34 3.00
C ARG A 33 0.86 -0.04 2.63
N ILE A 34 2.11 -0.34 2.94
CA ILE A 34 2.70 -1.68 2.81
C ILE A 34 2.04 -2.65 3.80
N LEU A 35 1.83 -2.22 5.05
CA LEU A 35 1.13 -3.02 6.06
C LEU A 35 -0.36 -3.21 5.72
N LEU A 36 -0.98 -2.23 5.07
CA LEU A 36 -2.32 -2.40 4.50
C LEU A 36 -2.33 -3.43 3.38
N ALA A 37 -1.25 -3.55 2.57
CA ALA A 37 -1.10 -4.57 1.53
C ALA A 37 -1.22 -6.00 2.08
N CYS A 38 -0.88 -6.23 3.35
CA CYS A 38 -1.07 -7.53 4.01
C CYS A 38 -2.55 -7.90 4.22
N LYS A 39 -3.50 -6.97 4.02
CA LYS A 39 -4.94 -7.23 4.13
C LYS A 39 -5.61 -7.64 2.82
N TYR A 40 -4.84 -7.80 1.73
CA TYR A 40 -5.37 -8.15 0.42
C TYR A 40 -5.09 -9.64 0.16
N PRO A 41 -6.09 -10.52 0.36
CA PRO A 41 -5.88 -11.97 0.39
C PRO A 41 -5.43 -12.56 -0.96
N ASN A 42 -5.76 -11.88 -2.06
CA ASN A 42 -5.43 -12.33 -3.42
C ASN A 42 -4.27 -11.54 -4.04
N LEU A 43 -3.55 -10.75 -3.25
CA LEU A 43 -2.42 -9.96 -3.71
C LEU A 43 -1.25 -10.90 -4.05
N THR A 44 -0.84 -10.87 -5.31
CA THR A 44 0.26 -11.71 -5.83
C THR A 44 1.48 -10.89 -6.23
N VAL A 45 1.29 -9.60 -6.50
CA VAL A 45 2.35 -8.69 -6.94
C VAL A 45 2.37 -7.43 -6.08
N ILE A 46 3.53 -7.12 -5.50
CA ILE A 46 3.81 -5.83 -4.86
C ILE A 46 5.03 -5.23 -5.55
N VAL A 47 4.85 -4.03 -6.12
CA VAL A 47 5.93 -3.23 -6.68
C VAL A 47 6.20 -2.08 -5.73
N LEU A 48 7.43 -1.99 -5.22
CA LEU A 48 7.87 -0.88 -4.40
C LEU A 48 8.65 0.11 -5.26
N THR A 49 8.17 1.35 -5.34
CA THR A 49 8.84 2.43 -6.06
C THR A 49 9.57 3.36 -5.08
N ASN A 50 10.58 4.07 -5.57
CA ASN A 50 11.44 4.97 -4.78
C ASN A 50 12.11 4.25 -3.60
N PHE A 51 12.59 3.03 -3.84
CA PHE A 51 13.31 2.20 -2.88
C PHE A 51 14.70 2.80 -2.60
N PHE A 52 14.87 3.39 -1.41
CA PHE A 52 16.18 3.78 -0.89
C PHE A 52 16.63 2.71 0.13
N PRO A 53 17.66 1.89 -0.19
CA PRO A 53 18.08 0.77 0.66
C PRO A 53 18.38 1.17 2.11
N ASP A 54 18.88 2.39 2.31
CA ASP A 54 19.37 2.87 3.60
C ASP A 54 18.26 3.14 4.63
N ILE A 55 17.01 3.31 4.18
CA ILE A 55 15.88 3.68 5.07
C ILE A 55 15.26 2.43 5.71
N LEU A 56 15.25 1.31 5.00
CA LEU A 56 14.62 0.06 5.45
C LEU A 56 15.34 -0.56 6.65
N LEU A 57 16.66 -0.43 6.72
CA LEU A 57 17.47 -0.90 7.84
C LEU A 57 17.03 -0.28 9.17
N LYS A 58 16.61 0.99 9.16
CA LYS A 58 16.19 1.71 10.38
C LYS A 58 14.84 1.25 10.95
N TYR A 59 14.02 0.56 10.15
CA TYR A 59 12.71 0.05 10.56
C TYR A 59 12.74 -1.47 10.83
N LEU A 60 13.86 -2.14 10.57
CA LEU A 60 14.05 -3.59 10.78
C LEU A 60 15.06 -3.92 11.89
N THR A 61 15.80 -2.94 12.41
CA THR A 61 16.59 -3.02 13.65
C THR A 61 15.85 -2.37 14.80
#